data_AF-A0A7C7HHQ7-F1
#
_entry.id   AF-A0A7C7HHQ7-F1
#
_cell.length_a   1.000
_cell.length_b   1.000
_cell.length_c   1.000
_cell.angle_alpha   90.00
_cell.angle_beta   90.00
_cell.angle_gamma   90.00
#
_symmetry.space_group_name_H-M   'P 1'
#
loop_
_entity.id
_entity.type
_entity.pdbx_description
1 polymer ?
#
loop_
_entity_poly.entity_id
_entity_poly.type
_entity_poly.pdbx_seq_one_letter_code
_entity_poly.pdbx_strand_id
1 'polypeptide(L)'
;MNWQLNSDVISSCEKPLATTAEEAHHLHKIVEQAGVKHTYAATHRYDPSVTWTNQLITSQTIGDLKGIDVIFSFPFAKELKPWEWMNSLPHGSGMLNNGLMHLLRYA
;
A
#
# COMPACT_ATOMS: atom_id res chain seq x y z
N MET A 1 22.30 -2.18 -10.54
CA MET A 1 22.55 -1.78 -9.14
C MET A 1 22.57 -3.06 -8.32
N ASN A 2 23.71 -3.44 -7.75
CA ASN A 2 23.83 -4.70 -6.99
C ASN A 2 23.46 -4.44 -5.53
N TRP A 3 22.21 -4.73 -5.16
CA TRP A 3 21.74 -4.64 -3.79
C TRP A 3 22.26 -5.84 -3.00
N GLN A 4 23.18 -5.62 -2.06
CA GLN A 4 23.54 -6.64 -1.08
C GLN A 4 22.55 -6.58 0.08
N LEU A 5 21.59 -7.50 0.09
CA LEU A 5 20.65 -7.64 1.18
C LEU A 5 21.26 -8.56 2.25
N ASN A 6 21.29 -8.09 3.49
CA ASN A 6 21.76 -8.85 4.64
C ASN A 6 20.55 -9.51 5.34
N SER A 7 20.61 -10.81 5.57
CA SER A 7 19.53 -11.59 6.20
C SER A 7 19.19 -11.15 7.62
N ASP A 8 20.11 -10.48 8.31
CA ASP A 8 19.95 -10.07 9.70
C ASP A 8 19.25 -8.71 9.86
N VAL A 9 18.98 -8.00 8.75
CA VAL A 9 18.32 -6.70 8.72
C VAL A 9 16.92 -6.83 8.14
N ILE A 10 15.91 -6.27 8.80
CA ILE A 10 14.56 -6.20 8.25
C ILE A 10 14.50 -5.08 7.20
N SER A 11 14.19 -5.42 5.96
CA SER A 11 14.01 -4.45 4.87
C SER A 11 12.57 -3.93 4.87
N SER A 12 12.37 -2.67 5.28
CA SER A 12 11.04 -2.03 5.23
C SER A 12 10.96 -1.05 4.06
N CYS A 13 9.90 -1.16 3.26
CA CYS A 13 9.63 -0.26 2.15
C CYS A 13 8.33 0.53 2.39
N GLU A 14 8.38 1.83 2.11
CA GLU A 14 7.19 2.67 2.04
C GLU A 14 6.28 2.27 0.88
N LYS A 15 5.02 2.68 0.96
CA LYS A 15 4.09 2.53 -0.18
C LYS A 15 4.25 3.71 -1.16
N PRO A 16 4.04 3.49 -2.48
CA PRO A 16 3.93 2.19 -3.14
C PRO A 16 5.29 1.47 -3.21
N LEU A 17 5.28 0.14 -3.34
CA LEU A 17 6.51 -0.66 -3.40
C LEU A 17 7.42 -0.28 -4.59
N ALA A 18 6.81 0.12 -5.71
CA ALA A 18 7.51 0.61 -6.90
C ALA A 18 6.57 1.48 -7.76
N THR A 19 7.09 2.05 -8.85
CA THR A 19 6.29 2.88 -9.77
C THR A 19 5.37 2.06 -10.67
N THR A 20 5.70 0.80 -10.91
CA THR A 20 4.89 -0.14 -11.68
C THR A 20 4.72 -1.47 -10.94
N ALA A 21 3.68 -2.23 -11.32
CA ALA A 21 3.45 -3.57 -10.77
C ALA A 21 4.57 -4.56 -11.15
N GLU A 22 5.15 -4.42 -12.34
CA GLU A 22 6.24 -5.28 -12.82
C GLU A 22 7.51 -5.08 -11.98
N GLU A 23 7.87 -3.82 -11.71
CA GLU A 23 8.99 -3.49 -10.81
C GLU A 23 8.74 -3.98 -9.38
N ALA A 24 7.53 -3.77 -8.85
CA ALA A 24 7.15 -4.24 -7.52
C ALA A 24 7.29 -5.78 -7.40
N HIS A 25 6.86 -6.51 -8.42
CA HIS A 25 7.00 -7.97 -8.51
C HIS A 25 8.46 -8.40 -8.60
N HIS A 26 9.28 -7.68 -9.37
CA HIS A 26 10.71 -7.94 -9.46
C HIS A 26 11.41 -7.76 -8.10
N LEU A 27 11.10 -6.67 -7.38
CA LEU A 27 11.63 -6.41 -6.03
C LEU A 27 11.20 -7.49 -5.04
N HIS A 28 9.93 -7.92 -5.09
CA HIS A 28 9.42 -9.01 -4.26
C HIS A 28 10.23 -10.29 -4.46
N LYS A 29 10.48 -10.69 -5.71
CA LYS A 29 11.28 -11.88 -6.02
C LYS A 29 12.71 -11.78 -5.48
N ILE A 30 13.34 -10.61 -5.57
CA ILE A 30 14.71 -10.41 -5.07
C ILE A 30 14.76 -10.63 -3.55
N VAL A 31 13.84 -10.03 -2.80
CA VAL A 31 13.84 -10.16 -1.33
C VAL A 31 13.46 -11.57 -0.88
N GLU A 32 12.55 -12.25 -1.58
CA GLU A 32 12.21 -13.65 -1.33
C GLU A 32 13.42 -14.57 -1.56
N GLN A 33 14.12 -14.40 -2.69
CA GLN A 33 15.31 -15.20 -3.02
C GLN A 33 16.47 -14.98 -2.04
N ALA A 34 16.59 -13.76 -1.51
CA ALA A 34 17.60 -13.42 -0.52
C ALA A 34 17.30 -13.99 0.89
N GLY A 35 16.08 -14.49 1.13
CA GLY A 35 15.67 -15.02 2.44
C GLY A 35 15.64 -13.95 3.55
N VAL A 36 15.50 -12.68 3.18
CA VAL A 36 15.54 -11.54 4.11
C VAL A 36 14.13 -11.25 4.60
N LYS A 37 13.96 -10.98 5.89
CA LYS A 37 12.67 -10.51 6.41
C LYS A 37 12.36 -9.13 5.85
N HIS A 38 11.18 -8.94 5.28
CA HIS A 38 10.78 -7.68 4.68
C HIS A 38 9.37 -7.25 5.09
N THR A 39 9.13 -5.94 5.10
CA THR A 39 7.85 -5.33 5.47
C THR A 39 7.41 -4.27 4.47
N TYR A 40 6.09 -4.17 4.27
CA TYR A 40 5.46 -3.15 3.43
C TYR A 40 4.60 -2.23 4.30
N ALA A 41 4.83 -0.91 4.18
CA ALA A 41 4.23 0.11 5.03
C ALA A 41 2.75 0.44 4.71
N ALA A 42 1.89 -0.58 4.55
CA ALA A 42 0.44 -0.38 4.56
C ALA A 42 -0.05 -0.24 6.01
N THR A 43 0.17 0.94 6.59
CA THR A 43 -0.05 1.23 8.01
C THR A 43 -1.53 1.36 8.39
N HIS A 44 -2.39 1.79 7.47
CA HIS A 44 -3.85 1.89 7.68
C HIS A 44 -4.49 0.56 8.10
N ARG A 45 -3.81 -0.56 7.81
CA ARG A 45 -4.21 -1.91 8.24
C ARG A 45 -4.27 -2.09 9.75
N TYR A 46 -3.55 -1.26 10.49
CA TYR A 46 -3.45 -1.30 11.94
C TYR A 46 -4.38 -0.29 12.61
N ASP A 47 -5.19 0.44 11.84
CA ASP A 47 -6.25 1.25 12.43
C ASP A 47 -7.23 0.33 13.20
N PRO A 48 -7.57 0.66 14.46
CA PRO A 48 -8.45 -0.17 15.28
C PRO A 48 -9.80 -0.45 14.63
N SER A 49 -10.35 0.50 13.86
CA SER A 49 -11.63 0.32 13.16
C SER A 49 -11.56 -0.79 12.12
N VAL A 50 -10.45 -0.89 11.38
CA VAL A 50 -10.22 -1.95 10.39
C VAL A 50 -10.13 -3.31 11.06
N THR A 51 -9.42 -3.37 12.18
CA THR A 51 -9.28 -4.60 12.96
C THR A 51 -10.64 -5.05 13.51
N TRP A 52 -11.43 -4.10 14.03
CA TRP A 52 -12.75 -4.37 14.57
C TRP A 52 -13.75 -4.83 13.50
N THR A 53 -13.79 -4.16 12.36
CA THR A 53 -14.64 -4.57 11.23
C THR A 53 -14.31 -5.99 10.76
N ASN A 54 -13.02 -6.34 10.65
CA ASN A 54 -12.61 -7.71 10.30
C ASN A 54 -13.06 -8.74 11.34
N GLN A 55 -13.02 -8.40 12.63
CA GLN A 55 -13.54 -9.28 13.68
C GLN A 55 -15.04 -9.51 13.51
N LEU A 56 -15.83 -8.45 13.29
CA LEU A 56 -17.28 -8.54 13.08
C LEU A 56 -17.66 -9.40 11.85
N ILE A 57 -16.91 -9.28 10.76
CA ILE A 57 -17.08 -10.09 9.55
C ILE A 57 -16.73 -11.55 9.86
N THR A 58 -15.58 -11.80 10.50
CA THR A 58 -15.08 -13.17 10.77
C THR A 58 -15.95 -13.90 11.78
N SER A 59 -16.50 -13.20 12.78
CA SER A 59 -17.42 -13.76 13.77
C SER A 59 -18.86 -13.92 13.25
N GLN A 60 -19.13 -13.58 11.97
CA GLN A 60 -20.45 -13.57 11.36
C GLN A 60 -21.49 -12.72 12.12
N THR A 61 -21.05 -11.75 12.92
CA THR A 61 -21.94 -10.91 13.73
C THR A 61 -22.86 -10.05 12.88
N ILE A 62 -22.39 -9.64 11.70
CA ILE A 62 -23.15 -8.87 10.70
C ILE A 62 -23.73 -9.75 9.58
N GLY A 63 -23.67 -11.08 9.73
CA GLY A 63 -24.04 -12.05 8.70
C GLY A 63 -22.99 -12.17 7.60
N ASP A 64 -23.41 -12.69 6.44
CA ASP A 64 -22.53 -12.87 5.29
C ASP A 64 -22.14 -11.54 4.64
N LEU A 65 -20.86 -11.35 4.38
CA LEU A 65 -20.36 -10.24 3.58
C LEU A 65 -20.91 -10.35 2.14
N LYS A 66 -21.59 -9.30 1.66
CA LYS A 66 -22.13 -9.23 0.29
C LYS A 66 -21.37 -8.29 -0.63
N GLY A 67 -20.70 -7.28 -0.08
CA GLY A 67 -19.93 -6.30 -0.85
C GLY A 67 -19.29 -5.26 0.08
N ILE A 68 -18.32 -4.53 -0.47
CA ILE A 68 -17.61 -3.46 0.24
C ILE A 68 -17.49 -2.27 -0.72
N ASP A 69 -18.02 -1.13 -0.28
CA ASP A 69 -17.86 0.15 -0.98
C ASP A 69 -16.87 1.03 -0.22
N VAL A 70 -15.81 1.46 -0.90
CA VAL A 70 -14.74 2.27 -0.33
C VAL A 70 -14.64 3.59 -1.07
N ILE A 71 -14.77 4.69 -0.33
CA ILE A 71 -14.61 6.05 -0.87
C ILE A 71 -13.39 6.67 -0.24
N PHE A 72 -12.52 7.23 -1.08
CA PHE A 72 -11.35 7.95 -0.66
C PHE A 72 -11.26 9.26 -1.42
N SER A 73 -11.26 10.36 -0.68
CA SER A 73 -11.20 11.69 -1.23
C SER A 73 -10.23 12.53 -0.42
N PHE A 74 -9.55 13.43 -1.11
CA PHE A 74 -8.79 14.51 -0.50
C PHE A 74 -9.45 15.84 -0.83
N PRO A 75 -9.44 16.80 0.10
CA PRO A 75 -9.91 18.14 -0.20
C PRO A 75 -9.06 18.74 -1.32
N PHE A 76 -9.71 19.33 -2.33
CA PHE A 76 -9.01 20.12 -3.33
C PHE A 76 -8.31 21.29 -2.64
N ALA A 77 -7.01 21.45 -2.92
CA ALA A 77 -6.28 22.62 -2.49
C ALA A 77 -6.90 23.87 -3.16
N LYS A 78 -7.23 24.87 -2.35
CA LYS A 78 -7.74 26.17 -2.86
C LYS A 78 -6.63 26.97 -3.58
N GLU A 79 -5.39 26.70 -3.23
CA GLU A 79 -4.20 27.32 -3.81
C GLU A 79 -3.57 26.40 -4.84
N LEU A 80 -3.02 26.99 -5.91
CA LEU A 80 -2.21 26.28 -6.88
C LEU A 80 -0.97 25.71 -6.19
N LYS A 81 -0.78 24.39 -6.29
CA LYS A 81 0.41 23.70 -5.78
C LYS A 81 1.50 23.67 -6.86
N PRO A 82 2.79 23.72 -6.47
CA PRO A 82 3.89 23.51 -7.41
C PRO A 82 3.80 22.16 -8.12
N TRP A 83 4.46 22.07 -9.27
CA TRP A 83 4.64 20.78 -9.93
C TRP A 83 5.62 19.92 -9.14
N GLU A 84 5.20 18.70 -8.81
CA GLU A 84 5.93 17.77 -7.95
C GLU A 84 5.82 16.35 -8.55
N TRP A 85 6.55 15.39 -7.99
CA TRP A 85 6.51 14.00 -8.46
C TRP A 85 5.07 13.44 -8.47
N MET A 86 4.22 13.84 -7.52
CA MET A 86 2.81 13.43 -7.45
C MET A 86 1.98 13.83 -8.68
N ASN A 87 2.45 14.84 -9.42
CA ASN A 87 1.84 15.34 -10.64
C ASN A 87 2.47 14.75 -11.92
N SER A 88 3.43 13.82 -11.80
CA SER A 88 4.23 13.31 -12.92
C SER A 88 4.05 11.80 -13.15
N LEU A 89 3.33 11.43 -14.22
CA LEU A 89 3.08 10.02 -14.57
C LEU A 89 4.34 9.14 -14.63
N PRO A 90 5.48 9.57 -15.23
CA PRO A 90 6.69 8.75 -15.26
C PRO A 90 7.26 8.40 -13.88
N HIS A 91 6.90 9.14 -12.83
CA HIS A 91 7.34 8.88 -11.46
C HIS A 91 6.34 8.03 -10.66
N GLY A 92 5.42 7.32 -11.33
CA GLY A 92 4.43 6.45 -10.67
C GLY A 92 3.44 7.25 -9.82
N SER A 93 3.01 8.40 -10.31
CA SER A 93 2.21 9.35 -9.55
C SER A 93 0.69 9.10 -9.60
N GLY A 94 -0.08 10.00 -8.98
CA GLY A 94 -1.53 10.02 -9.09
C GLY A 94 -2.27 9.26 -7.98
N MET A 95 -3.60 9.41 -7.99
CA MET A 95 -4.47 8.86 -6.93
C MET A 95 -4.53 7.34 -6.95
N LEU A 96 -4.28 6.71 -8.10
CA LEU A 96 -4.23 5.25 -8.16
C LEU A 96 -2.99 4.72 -7.43
N ASN A 97 -1.79 5.19 -7.77
CA ASN A 97 -0.57 4.60 -7.20
C ASN A 97 -0.26 5.13 -5.79
N ASN A 98 -0.64 6.36 -5.47
CA ASN A 98 -0.43 6.92 -4.12
C ASN A 98 -1.64 6.70 -3.19
N GLY A 99 -2.85 6.92 -3.70
CA GLY A 99 -4.09 6.91 -2.91
C GLY A 99 -4.67 5.51 -2.71
N LEU A 100 -4.94 4.77 -3.78
CA LEU A 100 -5.54 3.43 -3.71
C LEU A 100 -4.72 2.45 -2.86
N MET A 101 -3.39 2.62 -2.79
CA MET A 101 -2.53 1.76 -1.97
C MET A 101 -2.86 1.81 -0.47
N HIS A 102 -3.48 2.89 0.01
CA HIS A 102 -4.03 2.94 1.37
C HIS A 102 -5.27 2.05 1.53
N LEU A 103 -5.96 1.75 0.42
CA LEU A 103 -7.28 1.13 0.41
C LEU A 103 -7.27 -0.35 0.03
N LEU A 104 -6.24 -0.85 -0.65
CA LEU A 104 -6.21 -2.20 -1.25
C LEU A 104 -6.46 -3.38 -0.31
N ARG A 105 -6.55 -3.16 1.02
CA ARG A 105 -6.93 -4.21 1.97
C ARG A 105 -8.38 -4.13 2.46
N TYR A 106 -9.09 -3.03 2.22
CA TYR A 106 -10.51 -2.99 2.57
C TYR A 106 -11.35 -3.88 1.66
N ALA A 107 -10.86 -4.25 0.47
CA ALA A 107 -11.50 -5.15 -0.48
C ALA A 107 -10.97 -6.59 -0.38
#